data_AF-A0AAU4MAF3-F1
#
_entry.id   AF-A0AAU4MAF3-F1
#
_cell.length_a   1.000
_cell.length_b   1.000
_cell.length_c   1.000
_cell.angle_alpha   90.00
_cell.angle_beta   90.00
_cell.angle_gamma   90.00
#
_symmetry.space_group_name_H-M   'P 1'
#
loop_
_entity.id
_entity.type
_entity.pdbx_description
1 polymer ?
#
loop_
_entity_poly.entity_id
_entity_poly.type
_entity_poly.pdbx_seq_one_letter_code
_entity_poly.pdbx_strand_id
1 'polypeptide(L)'
;MMRASGSRAQDPDDLYADLEAFSRRTIAEADFPVLGVERVVTGSGAYPAHGERLVGAHHLAAARADGRTPAGESGPADEAVPPEPGAPSGTDGPAADGTVHRYGDALAAFESRDGVLSWVEVRSGDWTSVEGPYVSVRTYRPGAERTEQLPELEDVVEDERDRVYEQLGFDEGDGPGKVRALREWITVEGEPRALQIHEDRRPGGLRAAGVVWAGRLRVDGLTVTVCGRGVPPGGVELTRIGDFERYILGRTDLMRRLAELRGRQIPVEERELAPVTGLEAHRVLIEHSIAESVVIEAQVRARRTPRLPRRLRGDTGALRREAAVRQQMRLASETREEAEEAVTAMVDHLTRLSQHTDWAIGTADGRAAVEEVVRYTVFASEVSSLPAQRAWEQLRRGRPGRPDEDRATDVAPGPGEQVWLSAWEQWRLERSIR
;
A
#
# COMPACT_ATOMS: atom_id res chain seq x y z
N MET A 1 4.47 17.10 44.70
CA MET A 1 4.00 17.77 43.47
C MET A 1 5.21 17.99 42.54
N MET A 2 5.50 17.03 41.67
CA MET A 2 6.46 17.24 40.57
C MET A 2 5.72 18.02 39.48
N ARG A 3 6.17 19.25 39.20
CA ARG A 3 5.70 20.01 38.03
C ARG A 3 6.15 19.23 36.80
N ALA A 4 5.19 18.75 36.01
CA ALA A 4 5.47 18.30 34.65
C ALA A 4 6.14 19.47 33.92
N SER A 5 7.42 19.32 33.59
CA SER A 5 8.12 20.24 32.70
C SER A 5 7.39 20.19 31.37
N GLY A 6 6.58 21.21 31.09
CA GLY A 6 5.95 21.36 29.78
C GLY A 6 7.05 21.44 28.74
N SER A 7 7.20 20.37 27.95
CA SER A 7 8.07 20.37 26.78
C SER A 7 7.62 21.54 25.91
N ARG A 8 8.48 22.55 25.76
CA ARG A 8 8.23 23.59 24.76
C ARG A 8 8.10 22.90 23.40
N ALA A 9 7.21 23.40 22.56
CA ALA A 9 7.16 22.99 21.17
C ALA A 9 8.57 23.18 20.59
N GLN A 10 9.19 22.08 20.18
CA GLN A 10 10.50 22.08 19.55
C GLN A 10 10.39 22.85 18.23
N ASP A 11 11.38 23.68 17.93
CA ASP A 11 11.46 24.36 16.63
C ASP A 11 11.53 23.28 15.54
N PRO A 12 10.70 23.35 14.47
CA PRO A 12 10.79 22.42 13.35
C PRO A 12 12.21 22.26 12.80
N ASP A 13 13.03 23.31 12.82
CA ASP A 13 14.41 23.25 12.35
C ASP A 13 15.32 22.39 13.25
N ASP A 14 15.11 22.44 14.58
CA ASP A 14 15.83 21.58 15.53
C ASP A 14 15.48 20.10 15.32
N LEU A 15 14.21 19.80 15.02
CA LEU A 15 13.75 18.44 14.72
C LEU A 15 14.45 17.86 13.49
N TYR A 16 14.58 18.64 12.42
CA TYR A 16 15.26 18.19 11.20
C TYR A 16 16.77 18.02 11.43
N ALA A 17 17.41 18.91 12.19
CA ALA A 17 18.82 18.75 12.55
C ALA A 17 19.07 17.45 13.34
N ASP A 18 18.19 17.12 14.30
CA ASP A 18 18.26 15.87 15.06
C ASP A 18 18.09 14.63 14.16
N LEU A 19 17.15 14.70 13.19
CA LEU A 19 16.92 13.64 12.22
C LEU A 19 18.14 13.40 11.32
N GLU A 20 18.79 14.47 10.87
CA GLU A 20 20.02 14.37 10.07
C GLU A 20 21.16 13.80 10.90
N ALA A 21 21.35 14.27 12.13
CA ALA A 21 22.39 13.75 13.03
C ALA A 21 22.17 12.26 13.34
N PHE A 22 20.92 11.85 13.53
CA PHE A 22 20.55 10.44 13.67
C PHE A 22 20.89 9.65 12.40
N SER A 23 20.49 10.15 11.22
CA SER A 23 20.75 9.49 9.93
C SER A 23 22.25 9.33 9.66
N ARG A 24 23.06 10.37 9.96
CA ARG A 24 24.53 10.32 9.85
C ARG A 24 25.12 9.23 10.74
N ARG A 25 24.70 9.14 12.01
CA ARG A 25 25.18 8.09 12.93
C ARG A 25 24.80 6.69 12.43
N THR A 26 23.54 6.48 12.07
CA THR A 26 23.08 5.15 11.64
C THR A 26 23.74 4.68 10.36
N ILE A 27 23.95 5.56 9.37
CA ILE A 27 24.62 5.20 8.13
C ILE A 27 26.13 5.02 8.32
N ALA A 28 26.76 5.75 9.25
CA ALA A 28 28.16 5.53 9.59
C ALA A 28 28.42 4.16 10.25
N GLU A 29 27.38 3.53 10.81
CA GLU A 29 27.42 2.16 11.35
C GLU A 29 27.25 1.08 10.26
N ALA A 30 27.00 1.45 9.00
CA ALA A 30 26.92 0.51 7.89
C ALA A 30 28.29 -0.17 7.65
N ASP A 31 28.36 -1.48 7.89
CA ASP A 31 29.55 -2.32 7.66
C ASP A 31 29.55 -2.98 6.27
N PHE A 32 28.67 -2.53 5.36
CA PHE A 32 28.55 -3.02 3.99
C PHE A 32 28.41 -1.85 2.99
N PRO A 33 28.87 -2.01 1.74
CA PRO A 33 28.72 -0.95 0.75
C PRO A 33 27.24 -0.78 0.37
N VAL A 34 26.79 0.47 0.30
CA VAL A 34 25.44 0.82 -0.17
C VAL A 34 25.53 1.29 -1.62
N LEU A 35 24.65 0.77 -2.47
CA LEU A 35 24.53 1.21 -3.86
C LEU A 35 23.50 2.33 -3.99
N GLY A 36 23.79 3.28 -4.88
CA GLY A 36 22.88 4.34 -5.31
C GLY A 36 22.92 4.50 -6.82
N VAL A 37 22.07 5.37 -7.34
CA VAL A 37 22.03 5.66 -8.78
C VAL A 37 23.06 6.73 -9.13
N GLU A 38 23.93 6.44 -10.08
CA GLU A 38 24.85 7.41 -10.65
C GLU A 38 24.21 8.17 -11.81
N ARG A 39 23.52 7.41 -12.68
CA ARG A 39 22.93 7.93 -13.90
C ARG A 39 21.59 7.26 -14.18
N VAL A 40 20.63 8.08 -14.61
CA VAL A 40 19.36 7.66 -15.19
C VAL A 40 19.30 8.15 -16.62
N VAL A 41 19.18 7.23 -17.57
CA VAL A 41 18.92 7.55 -18.98
C VAL A 41 17.43 7.35 -19.23
N THR A 42 16.68 8.44 -19.28
CA THR A 42 15.31 8.44 -19.77
C THR A 42 15.38 8.25 -21.29
N GLY A 43 15.09 7.04 -21.77
CA GLY A 43 15.05 6.79 -23.20
C GLY A 43 13.97 7.65 -23.86
N SER A 44 14.36 8.71 -24.57
CA SER A 44 13.45 9.46 -25.46
C SER A 44 13.19 8.72 -26.77
N GLY A 45 13.85 7.58 -26.99
CA GLY A 45 13.64 6.71 -28.14
C GLY A 45 12.55 5.69 -27.87
N ALA A 46 11.49 5.72 -28.68
CA ALA A 46 10.43 4.71 -28.73
C ALA A 46 11.00 3.30 -28.47
N TYR A 47 10.43 2.59 -27.49
CA TYR A 47 10.71 1.18 -27.23
C TYR A 47 10.76 0.42 -28.57
N PRO A 48 11.91 -0.12 -29.00
CA PRO A 48 11.89 -1.02 -30.13
C PRO A 48 11.05 -2.21 -29.69
N ALA A 49 10.01 -2.52 -30.46
CA ALA A 49 9.22 -3.72 -30.30
C ALA A 49 10.16 -4.93 -30.51
N HIS A 50 10.83 -5.37 -29.45
CA HIS A 50 11.62 -6.59 -29.46
C HIS A 50 10.66 -7.77 -29.45
N GLY A 51 10.23 -8.13 -30.65
CA GLY A 51 9.39 -9.27 -30.94
C GLY A 51 9.77 -9.88 -32.27
N GLU A 52 11.05 -10.21 -32.49
CA GLU A 52 11.44 -11.12 -33.56
C GLU A 52 12.80 -11.75 -33.29
N ARG A 53 12.78 -12.98 -32.77
CA ARG A 53 13.82 -13.97 -33.06
C ARG A 53 13.20 -15.37 -33.07
N LEU A 54 13.00 -15.85 -34.29
CA LEU A 54 13.42 -17.16 -34.79
C LEU A 54 13.34 -18.32 -33.80
N VAL A 55 12.28 -19.12 -33.92
CA VAL A 55 12.37 -20.58 -33.76
C VAL A 55 11.70 -21.22 -34.96
N GLY A 56 12.43 -22.14 -35.57
CA GLY A 56 12.15 -22.71 -36.88
C GLY A 56 10.94 -23.63 -36.94
N ALA A 57 10.54 -23.84 -38.18
CA ALA A 57 9.49 -24.73 -38.63
C ALA A 57 9.69 -26.18 -38.15
N HIS A 58 8.67 -26.75 -37.53
CA HIS A 58 8.35 -28.16 -37.72
C HIS A 58 6.84 -28.32 -37.95
N HIS A 59 6.57 -29.04 -39.04
CA HIS A 59 5.31 -29.46 -39.61
C HIS A 59 4.57 -30.49 -38.72
N LEU A 60 3.24 -30.40 -38.63
CA LEU A 60 2.20 -31.45 -38.51
C LEU A 60 0.88 -30.74 -38.07
N ALA A 61 -0.07 -30.42 -38.95
CA ALA A 61 -1.08 -31.25 -39.63
C ALA A 61 -2.22 -31.79 -38.72
N ALA A 62 -3.45 -31.37 -39.09
CA ALA A 62 -4.81 -31.82 -38.71
C ALA A 62 -5.30 -31.47 -37.28
N ALA A 63 -6.56 -31.05 -37.03
CA ALA A 63 -7.80 -31.33 -37.73
C ALA A 63 -8.85 -30.20 -37.62
N ARG A 64 -9.76 -30.19 -38.60
CA ARG A 64 -10.97 -29.39 -38.75
C ARG A 64 -11.99 -29.61 -37.62
N ALA A 65 -12.75 -28.58 -37.28
CA ALA A 65 -14.19 -28.68 -37.03
C ALA A 65 -14.86 -27.31 -37.24
N ASP A 66 -15.97 -27.36 -37.97
CA ASP A 66 -16.96 -26.31 -38.27
C ASP A 66 -17.44 -25.56 -37.01
N GLY A 67 -17.96 -24.34 -37.03
CA GLY A 67 -18.55 -23.49 -38.06
C GLY A 67 -19.64 -22.66 -37.40
N ARG A 68 -19.71 -21.35 -37.66
CA ARG A 68 -20.93 -20.53 -37.77
C ARG A 68 -20.62 -19.03 -37.77
N THR A 69 -20.92 -18.41 -38.90
CA THR A 69 -21.19 -16.98 -39.11
C THR A 69 -22.54 -16.59 -38.50
N PRO A 70 -22.76 -15.30 -38.19
CA PRO A 70 -23.46 -14.40 -39.14
C PRO A 70 -22.79 -12.99 -39.21
N ALA A 71 -22.63 -12.30 -40.36
CA ALA A 71 -23.62 -11.49 -41.09
C ALA A 71 -24.49 -10.62 -40.16
N GLY A 72 -24.62 -9.31 -40.24
CA GLY A 72 -24.05 -8.18 -40.98
C GLY A 72 -24.31 -6.95 -40.05
N GLU A 73 -23.69 -5.81 -40.24
CA GLU A 73 -24.34 -4.69 -40.94
C GLU A 73 -23.35 -3.55 -41.09
N SER A 74 -23.49 -2.89 -42.24
CA SER A 74 -22.65 -1.83 -42.75
C SER A 74 -23.16 -0.47 -42.26
N GLY A 75 -22.25 0.38 -41.79
CA GLY A 75 -22.50 1.80 -41.51
C GLY A 75 -21.40 2.66 -42.14
N PRO A 76 -21.73 3.85 -42.66
CA PRO A 76 -21.04 4.46 -43.80
C PRO A 76 -19.76 5.22 -43.45
N ALA A 77 -18.95 5.37 -44.50
CA ALA A 77 -17.70 6.09 -44.59
C ALA A 77 -17.81 7.54 -44.10
N ASP A 78 -16.91 7.90 -43.19
CA ASP A 78 -16.65 9.28 -42.83
C ASP A 78 -15.48 9.85 -43.64
N GLU A 79 -15.61 11.12 -43.90
CA GLU A 79 -15.07 11.87 -45.03
C GLU A 79 -13.57 12.16 -44.86
N ALA A 80 -12.79 11.84 -45.89
CA ALA A 80 -11.36 12.10 -45.93
C ALA A 80 -11.09 13.62 -46.11
N VAL A 81 -10.62 14.27 -45.04
CA VAL A 81 -10.07 15.62 -45.08
C VAL A 81 -8.69 15.59 -45.76
N PRO A 82 -8.43 16.39 -46.81
CA PRO A 82 -7.12 16.44 -47.46
C PRO A 82 -6.07 17.12 -46.56
N PRO A 83 -4.80 16.68 -46.59
CA PRO A 83 -3.73 17.32 -45.83
C PRO A 83 -3.36 18.67 -46.46
N GLU A 84 -3.36 19.74 -45.65
CA GLU A 84 -2.79 21.02 -46.06
C GLU A 84 -1.26 20.93 -46.26
N PRO A 85 -0.70 21.65 -47.25
CA PRO A 85 0.72 21.62 -47.55
C PRO A 85 1.53 22.56 -46.64
N GLY A 86 2.52 21.98 -45.97
CA GLY A 86 3.86 22.54 -45.78
C GLY A 86 4.00 23.92 -45.14
N ALA A 87 4.16 23.94 -43.82
CA ALA A 87 4.90 25.01 -43.13
C ALA A 87 6.35 24.55 -42.87
N PRO A 88 7.36 25.39 -43.12
CA PRO A 88 8.77 25.01 -43.06
C PRO A 88 9.21 24.67 -41.64
N SER A 89 9.72 23.46 -41.46
CA SER A 89 10.48 23.02 -40.29
C SER A 89 11.75 23.85 -40.17
N GLY A 90 11.69 24.89 -39.33
CA GLY A 90 12.82 25.75 -39.00
C GLY A 90 12.87 25.96 -37.50
N THR A 91 13.32 24.95 -36.76
CA THR A 91 13.79 25.10 -35.38
C THR A 91 14.99 24.20 -35.17
N ASP A 92 16.16 24.69 -35.62
CA ASP A 92 17.42 24.41 -34.95
C ASP A 92 17.33 25.03 -33.56
N GLY A 93 16.68 24.31 -32.65
CA GLY A 93 16.73 24.60 -31.23
C GLY A 93 18.13 24.29 -30.72
N PRO A 94 18.72 25.15 -29.87
CA PRO A 94 20.04 24.88 -29.31
C PRO A 94 20.00 23.49 -28.64
N ALA A 95 20.97 22.65 -28.99
CA ALA A 95 21.20 21.37 -28.34
C ALA A 95 21.04 21.59 -26.84
N ALA A 96 20.00 20.97 -26.26
CA ALA A 96 19.71 21.04 -24.85
C ALA A 96 20.97 20.56 -24.13
N ASP A 97 21.75 21.53 -23.65
CA ASP A 97 22.87 21.28 -22.78
C ASP A 97 22.28 20.46 -21.64
N GLY A 98 22.74 19.21 -21.56
CA GLY A 98 22.19 18.13 -20.75
C GLY A 98 22.42 18.44 -19.29
N THR A 99 21.75 19.49 -18.82
CA THR A 99 21.67 19.89 -17.44
C THR A 99 20.96 18.71 -16.81
N VAL A 100 21.76 17.80 -16.27
CA VAL A 100 21.30 16.70 -15.43
C VAL A 100 20.52 17.39 -14.34
N HIS A 101 19.21 17.48 -14.52
CA HIS A 101 18.32 17.87 -13.45
C HIS A 101 18.54 16.79 -12.40
N ARG A 102 19.38 17.13 -11.41
CA ARG A 102 19.58 16.35 -10.19
C ARG A 102 18.29 16.46 -9.40
N TYR A 103 17.25 15.83 -9.91
CA TYR A 103 16.05 15.55 -9.15
C TYR A 103 16.48 14.69 -7.98
N GLY A 104 15.99 15.08 -6.80
CA GLY A 104 16.66 14.87 -5.53
C GLY A 104 17.13 13.44 -5.30
N ASP A 105 18.30 13.33 -4.68
CA ASP A 105 18.78 12.09 -4.11
C ASP A 105 18.37 12.11 -2.63
N ALA A 106 17.71 11.06 -2.13
CA ALA A 106 17.27 11.01 -0.74
C ALA A 106 17.50 9.64 -0.09
N LEU A 107 17.92 9.66 1.17
CA LEU A 107 17.91 8.49 2.03
C LEU A 107 16.45 8.22 2.43
N ALA A 108 15.85 7.21 1.81
CA ALA A 108 14.42 6.95 1.94
C ALA A 108 14.07 6.20 3.21
N ALA A 109 14.81 5.12 3.49
CA ALA A 109 14.56 4.27 4.64
C ALA A 109 15.79 3.42 4.97
N PHE A 110 15.80 2.87 6.17
CA PHE A 110 16.75 1.85 6.62
C PHE A 110 16.11 1.09 7.79
N GLU A 111 16.61 -0.10 8.08
CA GLU A 111 16.16 -0.92 9.21
C GLU A 111 17.37 -1.46 9.96
N SER A 112 17.33 -1.35 11.29
CA SER A 112 18.31 -1.98 12.18
C SER A 112 17.63 -3.10 12.99
N ARG A 113 18.29 -4.26 13.08
CA ARG A 113 17.86 -5.41 13.88
C ARG A 113 18.94 -5.73 14.89
N ASP A 114 18.57 -5.86 16.16
CA ASP A 114 19.51 -6.09 17.26
C ASP A 114 20.67 -5.08 17.31
N GLY A 115 20.38 -3.82 16.97
CA GLY A 115 21.37 -2.73 16.92
C GLY A 115 22.27 -2.76 15.68
N VAL A 116 21.96 -3.61 14.70
CA VAL A 116 22.79 -3.85 13.52
C VAL A 116 22.02 -3.50 12.25
N LEU A 117 22.60 -2.65 11.39
CA LEU A 117 21.95 -2.18 10.17
C LEU A 117 21.73 -3.33 9.17
N SER A 118 20.48 -3.64 8.86
CA SER A 118 20.08 -4.78 8.01
C SER A 118 19.98 -4.41 6.53
N TRP A 119 19.43 -3.24 6.21
CA TRP A 119 19.36 -2.71 4.85
C TRP A 119 19.25 -1.19 4.84
N VAL A 120 19.62 -0.60 3.69
CA VAL A 120 19.51 0.84 3.41
C VAL A 120 18.82 1.04 2.06
N GLU A 121 17.86 1.94 1.99
CA GLU A 121 17.17 2.36 0.76
C GLU A 121 17.46 3.82 0.44
N VAL A 122 17.95 4.06 -0.76
CA VAL A 122 18.10 5.40 -1.35
C VAL A 122 17.17 5.57 -2.54
N ARG A 123 16.77 6.80 -2.80
CA ARG A 123 15.94 7.19 -3.95
C ARG A 123 16.66 8.25 -4.77
N SER A 124 16.43 8.21 -6.07
CA SER A 124 16.95 9.16 -7.03
C SER A 124 15.88 9.48 -8.08
N GLY A 125 15.87 10.71 -8.57
CA GLY A 125 14.93 11.17 -9.59
C GLY A 125 13.79 12.03 -9.03
N ASP A 126 12.74 12.21 -9.81
CA ASP A 126 11.58 13.02 -9.45
C ASP A 126 10.51 12.16 -8.76
N TRP A 127 10.61 12.05 -7.44
CA TRP A 127 9.58 11.40 -6.62
C TRP A 127 8.28 12.21 -6.54
N THR A 128 8.21 13.45 -7.03
CA THR A 128 6.95 14.20 -7.11
C THR A 128 6.17 13.94 -8.41
N SER A 129 6.79 13.26 -9.36
CA SER A 129 6.17 12.85 -10.62
C SER A 129 5.46 11.51 -10.48
N VAL A 130 4.25 11.43 -11.06
CA VAL A 130 3.50 10.18 -11.24
C VAL A 130 4.14 9.30 -12.32
N GLU A 131 4.82 9.91 -13.30
CA GLU A 131 5.38 9.21 -14.44
C GLU A 131 6.85 8.81 -14.23
N GLY A 132 7.53 9.44 -13.26
CA GLY A 132 8.98 9.38 -13.10
C GLY A 132 9.71 10.53 -13.84
N PRO A 133 11.04 10.44 -14.02
CA PRO A 133 11.88 9.29 -13.71
C PRO A 133 12.07 9.12 -12.20
N TYR A 134 11.87 7.91 -11.68
CA TYR A 134 12.08 7.58 -10.29
C TYR A 134 12.76 6.23 -10.16
N VAL A 135 13.77 6.14 -9.29
CA VAL A 135 14.44 4.89 -8.94
C VAL A 135 14.62 4.82 -7.43
N SER A 136 14.28 3.67 -6.82
CA SER A 136 14.73 3.32 -5.48
C SER A 136 15.69 2.14 -5.53
N VAL A 137 16.73 2.19 -4.71
CA VAL A 137 17.75 1.15 -4.59
C VAL A 137 17.84 0.77 -3.12
N ARG A 138 17.46 -0.47 -2.82
CA ARG A 138 17.58 -1.06 -1.49
C ARG A 138 18.72 -2.07 -1.47
N THR A 139 19.75 -1.75 -0.68
CA THR A 139 20.92 -2.62 -0.49
C THR A 139 20.80 -3.34 0.85
N TYR A 140 20.82 -4.67 0.80
CA TYR A 140 20.76 -5.52 1.97
C TYR A 140 22.14 -5.95 2.42
N ARG A 141 22.32 -6.10 3.73
CA ARG A 141 23.51 -6.70 4.34
C ARG A 141 23.79 -8.07 3.71
N PRO A 142 25.07 -8.45 3.53
CA PRO A 142 25.42 -9.79 3.04
C PRO A 142 24.76 -10.90 3.86
N GLY A 143 24.08 -11.82 3.16
CA GLY A 143 23.42 -12.97 3.79
C GLY A 143 22.04 -12.69 4.37
N ALA A 144 21.48 -11.48 4.22
CA ALA A 144 20.12 -11.15 4.68
C ALA A 144 19.07 -12.17 4.19
N GLU A 145 19.18 -12.67 2.96
CA GLU A 145 18.25 -13.67 2.42
C GLU A 145 18.20 -15.00 3.20
N ARG A 146 19.18 -15.26 4.07
CA ARG A 146 19.24 -16.46 4.92
C ARG A 146 18.57 -16.26 6.27
N THR A 147 18.54 -15.01 6.74
CA THR A 147 18.01 -14.64 8.05
C THR A 147 16.58 -14.12 7.97
N GLU A 148 16.18 -13.58 6.82
CA GLU A 148 14.88 -12.97 6.60
C GLU A 148 14.33 -13.28 5.20
N GLN A 149 13.00 -13.36 5.12
CA GLN A 149 12.32 -13.37 3.84
C GLN A 149 12.35 -11.95 3.26
N LEU A 150 13.07 -11.78 2.16
CA LEU A 150 13.09 -10.52 1.43
C LEU A 150 11.71 -10.27 0.79
N PRO A 151 11.24 -9.01 0.67
CA PRO A 151 9.97 -8.69 0.02
C PRO A 151 9.91 -9.26 -1.39
N GLU A 152 8.76 -9.76 -1.85
CA GLU A 152 8.66 -10.21 -3.23
C GLU A 152 8.77 -9.03 -4.20
N LEU A 153 9.21 -9.27 -5.45
CA LEU A 153 9.33 -8.16 -6.43
C LEU A 153 7.97 -7.53 -6.76
N GLU A 154 6.89 -8.31 -6.71
CA GLU A 154 5.50 -7.82 -6.80
C GLU A 154 5.22 -6.83 -5.66
N ASP A 155 5.66 -7.14 -4.44
CA ASP A 155 5.44 -6.29 -3.28
C ASP A 155 6.18 -4.95 -3.40
N VAL A 156 7.37 -4.95 -4.01
CA VAL A 156 8.17 -3.74 -4.24
C VAL A 156 7.54 -2.85 -5.32
N VAL A 157 6.98 -3.44 -6.38
CA VAL A 157 6.20 -2.70 -7.38
C VAL A 157 4.98 -2.06 -6.70
N GLU A 158 4.25 -2.81 -5.88
CA GLU A 158 3.09 -2.27 -5.18
C GLU A 158 3.47 -1.18 -4.15
N ASP A 159 4.63 -1.27 -3.48
CA ASP A 159 5.13 -0.18 -2.61
C ASP A 159 5.32 1.13 -3.39
N GLU A 160 5.83 1.06 -4.63
CA GLU A 160 6.00 2.25 -5.47
C GLU A 160 4.66 2.83 -5.95
N ARG A 161 3.66 1.99 -6.17
CA ARG A 161 2.31 2.46 -6.48
C ARG A 161 1.62 3.07 -5.28
N ASP A 162 1.81 2.46 -4.12
CA ASP A 162 1.32 2.98 -2.84
C ASP A 162 1.94 4.34 -2.54
N ARG A 163 3.24 4.52 -2.83
CA ARG A 163 3.87 5.83 -2.78
C ARG A 163 3.16 6.86 -3.66
N VAL A 164 2.88 6.52 -4.92
CA VAL A 164 2.17 7.43 -5.85
C VAL A 164 0.76 7.76 -5.35
N TYR A 165 0.02 6.76 -4.85
CA TYR A 165 -1.31 6.97 -4.28
C TYR A 165 -1.26 7.86 -3.03
N GLU A 166 -0.43 7.51 -2.05
CA GLU A 166 -0.38 8.18 -0.74
C GLU A 166 0.25 9.58 -0.81
N GLN A 167 1.27 9.77 -1.65
CA GLN A 167 2.00 11.04 -1.74
C GLN A 167 1.44 11.99 -2.80
N LEU A 168 0.92 11.45 -3.91
CA LEU A 168 0.47 12.24 -5.06
C LEU A 168 -1.05 12.20 -5.26
N GLY A 169 -1.77 11.37 -4.49
CA GLY A 169 -3.22 11.22 -4.60
C GLY A 169 -3.68 10.54 -5.88
N PHE A 170 -2.77 9.88 -6.62
CA PHE A 170 -3.07 9.27 -7.91
C PHE A 170 -3.31 7.77 -7.74
N ASP A 171 -4.57 7.35 -7.86
CA ASP A 171 -4.93 5.94 -7.84
C ASP A 171 -4.76 5.32 -9.22
N GLU A 172 -3.72 4.49 -9.37
CA GLU A 172 -3.50 3.73 -10.60
C GLU A 172 -4.51 2.57 -10.75
N GLY A 173 -5.30 2.27 -9.71
CA GLY A 173 -6.26 1.18 -9.58
C GLY A 173 -5.81 0.08 -8.61
N ASP A 174 -6.73 -0.82 -8.27
CA ASP A 174 -6.43 -2.07 -7.57
C ASP A 174 -6.35 -3.24 -8.58
N GLY A 175 -5.43 -4.19 -8.35
CA GLY A 175 -5.37 -5.46 -9.08
C GLY A 175 -4.01 -5.77 -9.69
N PRO A 176 -3.72 -7.06 -9.92
CA PRO A 176 -2.47 -7.48 -10.55
C PRO A 176 -2.46 -6.96 -11.98
N GLY A 177 -1.47 -6.15 -12.35
CA GLY A 177 -1.32 -5.83 -13.76
C GLY A 177 -0.75 -7.01 -14.54
N LYS A 178 -0.39 -6.77 -15.81
CA LYS A 178 0.24 -7.81 -16.62
C LYS A 178 1.67 -8.00 -16.14
N VAL A 179 1.87 -9.00 -15.30
CA VAL A 179 3.18 -9.38 -14.78
C VAL A 179 3.99 -10.06 -15.86
N ARG A 180 5.18 -9.52 -16.14
CA ARG A 180 6.19 -10.18 -16.97
C ARG A 180 7.45 -10.40 -16.14
N ALA A 181 7.76 -11.67 -15.88
CA ALA A 181 9.04 -12.06 -15.32
C ALA A 181 10.10 -12.04 -16.43
N LEU A 182 11.15 -11.23 -16.25
CA LEU A 182 12.21 -11.07 -17.25
C LEU A 182 13.60 -11.20 -16.68
N ARG A 183 14.53 -11.47 -17.59
CA ARG A 183 15.95 -11.25 -17.39
C ARG A 183 16.35 -10.09 -18.29
N GLU A 184 16.65 -8.97 -17.66
CA GLU A 184 17.21 -7.78 -18.32
C GLU A 184 18.59 -7.49 -17.73
N TRP A 185 19.21 -6.42 -18.19
CA TRP A 185 20.52 -5.99 -17.76
C TRP A 185 20.44 -4.61 -17.11
N ILE A 186 21.21 -4.42 -16.05
CA ILE A 186 21.46 -3.12 -15.40
C ILE A 186 22.97 -2.94 -15.31
N THR A 187 23.46 -1.70 -15.38
CA THR A 187 24.89 -1.42 -15.23
C THR A 187 25.22 -1.22 -13.76
N VAL A 188 26.26 -1.90 -13.27
CA VAL A 188 26.78 -1.73 -11.91
C VAL A 188 28.27 -1.46 -11.99
N GLU A 189 28.70 -0.27 -11.62
CA GLU A 189 30.10 0.19 -11.71
C GLU A 189 30.68 -0.02 -13.12
N GLY A 190 29.92 0.35 -14.15
CA GLY A 190 30.29 0.17 -15.56
C GLY A 190 30.12 -1.24 -16.12
N GLU A 191 29.83 -2.26 -15.30
CA GLU A 191 29.70 -3.65 -15.73
C GLU A 191 28.22 -4.08 -15.85
N PRO A 192 27.80 -4.71 -16.97
CA PRO A 192 26.43 -5.19 -17.11
C PRO A 192 26.15 -6.40 -16.20
N ARG A 193 25.09 -6.33 -15.42
CA ARG A 193 24.63 -7.38 -14.50
C ARG A 193 23.22 -7.83 -14.85
N ALA A 194 23.00 -9.13 -14.84
CA ALA A 194 21.68 -9.70 -15.06
C ALA A 194 20.78 -9.40 -13.86
N LEU A 195 19.56 -8.95 -14.15
CA LEU A 195 18.54 -8.58 -13.18
C LEU A 195 17.31 -9.46 -13.38
N GLN A 196 16.84 -10.12 -12.31
CA GLN A 196 15.52 -10.74 -12.33
C GLN A 196 14.49 -9.63 -12.14
N ILE A 197 13.59 -9.45 -13.11
CA ILE A 197 12.62 -8.35 -13.10
C ILE A 197 11.20 -8.88 -12.98
N HIS A 198 10.42 -8.17 -12.17
CA HIS A 198 8.96 -8.17 -12.19
C HIS A 198 8.51 -6.82 -12.76
N GLU A 199 7.95 -6.85 -13.95
CA GLU A 199 7.39 -5.66 -14.61
C GLU A 199 5.86 -5.74 -14.56
N ASP A 200 5.22 -4.66 -14.13
CA ASP A 200 3.77 -4.53 -14.16
C ASP A 200 3.37 -3.44 -15.18
N ARG A 201 2.63 -3.88 -16.21
CA ARG A 201 1.95 -2.99 -17.16
C ARG A 201 0.45 -3.07 -16.95
N ARG A 202 -0.21 -1.93 -16.71
CA ARG A 202 -1.67 -1.87 -16.71
C ARG A 202 -2.23 -1.57 -18.10
N PRO A 203 -3.08 -2.46 -18.64
CA PRO A 203 -3.76 -2.19 -19.90
C PRO A 203 -4.82 -1.09 -19.67
N GLY A 204 -4.75 0.00 -20.44
CA GLY A 204 -5.86 0.97 -20.52
C GLY A 204 -5.86 2.11 -19.50
N GLY A 205 -4.77 2.35 -18.76
CA GLY A 205 -4.61 3.61 -18.04
C GLY A 205 -4.59 4.79 -19.03
N LEU A 206 -5.18 5.92 -18.65
CA LEU A 206 -4.83 7.23 -19.23
C LEU A 206 -3.31 7.26 -19.43
N ARG A 207 -2.84 7.73 -20.59
CA ARG A 207 -1.45 7.65 -21.10
C ARG A 207 -0.32 8.10 -20.14
N ALA A 208 -0.62 8.46 -18.90
CA ALA A 208 0.28 9.02 -17.90
C ALA A 208 0.91 8.01 -16.91
N ALA A 209 0.31 6.85 -16.63
CA ALA A 209 0.92 5.92 -15.67
C ALA A 209 2.10 5.16 -16.32
N GLY A 210 3.32 5.64 -16.09
CA GLY A 210 4.56 5.03 -16.59
C GLY A 210 4.73 3.57 -16.13
N VAL A 211 5.49 2.78 -16.90
CA VAL A 211 5.84 1.40 -16.53
C VAL A 211 6.55 1.39 -15.18
N VAL A 212 6.08 0.53 -14.26
CA VAL A 212 6.74 0.25 -12.98
C VAL A 212 7.34 -1.14 -13.03
N TRP A 213 8.58 -1.25 -12.58
CA TRP A 213 9.26 -2.53 -12.46
C TRP A 213 10.06 -2.59 -11.17
N ALA A 214 10.22 -3.80 -10.65
CA ALA A 214 11.17 -4.10 -9.59
C ALA A 214 12.10 -5.21 -10.05
N GLY A 215 13.37 -5.13 -9.68
CA GLY A 215 14.36 -6.14 -9.99
C GLY A 215 15.25 -6.48 -8.82
N ARG A 216 15.76 -7.72 -8.81
CA ARG A 216 16.72 -8.20 -7.82
C ARG A 216 17.97 -8.76 -8.46
N LEU A 217 19.13 -8.34 -7.95
CA LEU A 217 20.45 -8.81 -8.37
C LEU A 217 21.35 -9.05 -7.15
N ARG A 218 22.46 -9.74 -7.40
CA ARG A 218 23.55 -9.92 -6.44
C ARG A 218 24.79 -9.18 -6.91
N VAL A 219 25.41 -8.41 -6.02
CA VAL A 219 26.64 -7.64 -6.25
C VAL A 219 27.58 -7.90 -5.10
N ASP A 220 28.71 -8.57 -5.35
CA ASP A 220 29.73 -8.85 -4.32
C ASP A 220 29.20 -9.48 -3.02
N GLY A 221 28.21 -10.36 -3.13
CA GLY A 221 27.56 -11.00 -1.99
C GLY A 221 26.45 -10.19 -1.31
N LEU A 222 26.23 -8.95 -1.74
CA LEU A 222 25.04 -8.15 -1.39
C LEU A 222 23.85 -8.60 -2.21
N THR A 223 22.68 -8.58 -1.59
CA THR A 223 21.41 -8.62 -2.32
C THR A 223 20.93 -7.19 -2.53
N VAL A 224 20.57 -6.84 -3.75
CA VAL A 224 20.13 -5.49 -4.12
C VAL A 224 18.77 -5.60 -4.80
N THR A 225 17.82 -4.80 -4.33
CA THR A 225 16.50 -4.64 -4.95
C THR A 225 16.41 -3.24 -5.54
N VAL A 226 16.02 -3.14 -6.80
CA VAL A 226 15.87 -1.88 -7.54
C VAL A 226 14.41 -1.75 -7.97
N CYS A 227 13.77 -0.62 -7.67
CA CYS A 227 12.47 -0.27 -8.24
C CYS A 227 12.65 0.90 -9.19
N GLY A 228 12.06 0.82 -10.38
CA GLY A 228 12.10 1.90 -11.37
C GLY A 228 10.71 2.26 -11.88
N ARG A 229 10.49 3.55 -12.09
CA ARG A 229 9.29 4.12 -12.71
C ARG A 229 9.70 5.17 -13.73
N GLY A 230 9.13 5.09 -14.94
CA GLY A 230 9.46 6.02 -16.03
C GLY A 230 10.87 5.86 -16.60
N VAL A 231 11.56 4.78 -16.22
CA VAL A 231 12.94 4.50 -16.63
C VAL A 231 13.05 3.04 -17.03
N PRO A 232 13.71 2.69 -18.15
CA PRO A 232 13.97 1.30 -18.48
C PRO A 232 15.06 0.72 -17.56
N PRO A 233 15.06 -0.59 -17.26
CA PRO A 233 16.10 -1.21 -16.43
C PRO A 233 17.53 -0.97 -16.93
N GLY A 234 17.75 -1.08 -18.25
CA GLY A 234 19.05 -0.81 -18.88
C GLY A 234 19.44 0.68 -18.91
N GLY A 235 18.54 1.58 -18.52
CA GLY A 235 18.81 3.01 -18.34
C GLY A 235 19.28 3.37 -16.94
N VAL A 236 19.40 2.40 -16.02
CA VAL A 236 19.85 2.62 -14.64
C VAL A 236 21.30 2.18 -14.49
N GLU A 237 22.13 3.07 -13.95
CA GLU A 237 23.51 2.77 -13.57
C GLU A 237 23.68 2.90 -12.05
N LEU A 238 24.09 1.80 -11.43
CA LEU A 238 24.34 1.72 -10.00
C LEU A 238 25.83 1.90 -9.69
N THR A 239 26.12 2.65 -8.63
CA THR A 239 27.48 2.86 -8.12
C THR A 239 27.48 2.78 -6.60
N ARG A 240 28.64 2.49 -6.00
CA ARG A 240 28.80 2.56 -4.55
C ARG A 240 28.75 4.02 -4.09
N ILE A 241 27.97 4.29 -3.05
CA ILE A 241 27.88 5.62 -2.45
C ILE A 241 29.12 5.85 -1.58
N GLY A 242 30.00 6.73 -2.04
CA GLY A 242 31.17 7.17 -1.25
C GLY A 242 30.86 8.27 -0.23
N ASP A 243 29.83 9.07 -0.49
CA ASP A 243 29.38 10.17 0.39
C ASP A 243 27.86 10.20 0.46
N PHE A 244 27.33 10.08 1.69
CA PHE A 244 25.91 10.05 1.97
C PHE A 244 25.30 11.41 2.25
N GLU A 245 26.10 12.48 2.37
CA GLU A 245 25.61 13.79 2.80
C GLU A 245 24.48 14.28 1.87
N ARG A 246 24.62 14.09 0.55
CA ARG A 246 23.56 14.42 -0.42
C ARG A 246 22.23 13.70 -0.14
N TYR A 247 22.28 12.42 0.22
CA TYR A 247 21.09 11.61 0.47
C TYR A 247 20.46 11.97 1.82
N ILE A 248 21.29 12.30 2.82
CA ILE A 248 20.81 12.71 4.15
C ILE A 248 20.11 14.07 4.07
N LEU A 249 20.69 15.05 3.37
CA LEU A 249 20.03 16.33 3.12
C LEU A 249 18.73 16.15 2.31
N GLY A 250 18.76 15.31 1.29
CA GLY A 250 17.54 15.01 0.52
C GLY A 250 16.47 14.28 1.32
N ARG A 251 16.83 13.51 2.37
CA ARG A 251 15.86 12.96 3.32
C ARG A 251 15.15 14.06 4.10
N THR A 252 15.89 15.07 4.57
CA THR A 252 15.29 16.24 5.25
C THR A 252 14.30 16.93 4.33
N ASP A 253 14.68 17.20 3.08
CA ASP A 253 13.79 17.83 2.10
C ASP A 253 12.56 16.98 1.78
N LEU A 254 12.74 15.66 1.64
CA LEU A 254 11.64 14.72 1.47
C LEU A 254 10.67 14.77 2.66
N MET A 255 11.19 14.69 3.89
CA MET A 255 10.37 14.73 5.11
C MET A 255 9.65 16.05 5.27
N ARG A 256 10.30 17.18 4.96
CA ARG A 256 9.68 18.51 4.96
C ARG A 256 8.51 18.58 3.98
N ARG A 257 8.69 18.12 2.74
CA ARG A 257 7.61 18.06 1.75
C ARG A 257 6.46 17.16 2.17
N LEU A 258 6.75 15.98 2.73
CA LEU A 258 5.72 15.09 3.25
C LEU A 258 4.97 15.71 4.43
N ALA A 259 5.66 16.43 5.31
CA ALA A 259 5.04 17.17 6.39
C ALA A 259 4.15 18.32 5.87
N GLU A 260 4.58 19.05 4.84
CA GLU A 260 3.76 20.08 4.18
C GLU A 260 2.51 19.49 3.54
N LEU A 261 2.63 18.34 2.86
CA LEU A 261 1.48 17.64 2.28
C LEU A 261 0.47 17.21 3.36
N ARG A 262 0.97 16.67 4.49
CA ARG A 262 0.14 16.29 5.64
C ARG A 262 -0.46 17.50 6.35
N GLY A 263 0.28 18.59 6.51
CA GLY A 263 -0.19 19.81 7.19
C GLY A 263 -1.32 20.53 6.46
N ARG A 264 -1.50 20.26 5.16
CA ARG A 264 -2.66 20.74 4.38
C ARG A 264 -3.93 19.92 4.62
N GLN A 265 -3.82 18.75 5.25
CA GLN A 265 -4.97 17.91 5.55
C GLN A 265 -5.59 18.36 6.87
N ILE A 266 -6.87 18.74 6.82
CA ILE A 266 -7.66 19.07 8.01
C ILE A 266 -7.87 17.76 8.81
N PRO A 267 -7.65 17.73 10.14
CA PRO A 267 -7.99 16.57 10.96
C PRO A 267 -9.42 16.10 10.73
N VAL A 268 -9.65 14.80 10.67
CA VAL A 268 -10.96 14.24 10.33
C VAL A 268 -12.04 14.69 11.32
N GLU A 269 -11.66 14.87 12.57
CA GLU A 269 -12.48 15.35 13.69
C GLU A 269 -12.96 16.79 13.50
N GLU A 270 -12.24 17.60 12.72
CA GLU A 270 -12.58 18.99 12.42
C GLU A 270 -13.39 19.14 11.12
N ARG A 271 -13.43 18.08 10.30
CA ARG A 271 -14.16 18.13 9.02
C ARG A 271 -15.67 18.14 9.23
N GLU A 272 -16.35 18.89 8.37
CA GLU A 272 -17.80 18.80 8.23
C GLU A 272 -18.13 17.46 7.55
N LEU A 273 -18.85 16.60 8.25
CA LEU A 273 -19.26 15.29 7.73
C LEU A 273 -20.71 15.35 7.30
N ALA A 274 -21.04 14.59 6.25
CA ALA A 274 -22.41 14.46 5.79
C ALA A 274 -23.32 14.00 6.94
N PRO A 275 -24.54 14.54 7.06
CA PRO A 275 -25.46 14.14 8.10
C PRO A 275 -25.83 12.66 7.95
N VAL A 276 -25.69 11.91 9.04
CA VAL A 276 -26.04 10.49 9.11
C VAL A 276 -27.41 10.35 9.78
N THR A 277 -28.22 9.41 9.29
CA THR A 277 -29.53 9.08 9.87
C THR A 277 -29.51 7.70 10.51
N GLY A 278 -30.10 7.56 11.69
CA GLY A 278 -30.27 6.27 12.36
C GLY A 278 -28.95 5.57 12.67
N LEU A 279 -28.84 4.30 12.29
CA LEU A 279 -27.70 3.42 12.61
C LEU A 279 -26.72 3.25 11.43
N GLU A 280 -26.85 4.05 10.38
CA GLU A 280 -26.14 3.81 9.12
C GLU A 280 -24.63 3.97 9.24
N ALA A 281 -24.14 4.97 9.99
CA ALA A 281 -22.69 5.13 10.18
C ALA A 281 -22.05 3.94 10.88
N HIS A 282 -22.71 3.37 11.90
CA HIS A 282 -22.22 2.19 12.59
C HIS A 282 -22.14 0.99 11.63
N ARG A 283 -23.18 0.76 10.83
CA ARG A 283 -23.21 -0.33 9.84
C ARG A 283 -22.09 -0.21 8.82
N VAL A 284 -21.98 0.96 8.19
CA VAL A 284 -20.95 1.23 7.17
C VAL A 284 -19.54 1.08 7.74
N LEU A 285 -19.30 1.53 8.97
CA LEU A 285 -18.02 1.33 9.65
C LEU A 285 -17.73 -0.16 9.88
N ILE A 286 -18.68 -0.89 10.46
CA ILE A 286 -18.52 -2.31 10.79
C ILE A 286 -18.28 -3.15 9.54
N GLU A 287 -19.08 -2.96 8.50
CA GLU A 287 -18.92 -3.66 7.22
C GLU A 287 -17.55 -3.38 6.60
N HIS A 288 -17.10 -2.13 6.66
CA HIS A 288 -15.78 -1.73 6.19
C HIS A 288 -14.67 -2.41 6.99
N SER A 289 -14.72 -2.38 8.33
CA SER A 289 -13.70 -3.00 9.20
C SER A 289 -13.64 -4.51 9.05
N ILE A 290 -14.78 -5.18 8.86
CA ILE A 290 -14.82 -6.62 8.55
C ILE A 290 -14.13 -6.88 7.20
N ALA A 291 -14.46 -6.12 6.16
CA ALA A 291 -13.84 -6.26 4.84
C ALA A 291 -12.32 -6.04 4.89
N GLU A 292 -11.85 -5.06 5.67
CA GLU A 292 -10.42 -4.82 5.90
C GLU A 292 -9.75 -6.01 6.61
N SER A 293 -10.33 -6.48 7.73
CA SER A 293 -9.79 -7.60 8.49
C SER A 293 -9.64 -8.85 7.63
N VAL A 294 -10.66 -9.18 6.82
CA VAL A 294 -10.63 -10.37 5.94
C VAL A 294 -9.48 -10.28 4.93
N VAL A 295 -9.26 -9.11 4.34
CA VAL A 295 -8.17 -8.92 3.37
C VAL A 295 -6.81 -9.06 4.05
N ILE A 296 -6.62 -8.43 5.20
CA ILE A 296 -5.38 -8.50 5.97
C ILE A 296 -5.10 -9.94 6.41
N GLU A 297 -6.10 -10.65 6.93
CA GLU A 297 -5.96 -12.04 7.36
C GLU A 297 -5.63 -12.97 6.19
N ALA A 298 -6.27 -12.78 5.03
CA ALA A 298 -5.95 -13.53 3.82
C ALA A 298 -4.48 -13.34 3.39
N GLN A 299 -3.96 -12.12 3.51
CA GLN A 299 -2.54 -11.83 3.21
C GLN A 299 -1.60 -12.45 4.23
N VAL A 300 -1.89 -12.34 5.52
CA VAL A 300 -1.10 -12.99 6.59
C VAL A 300 -1.06 -14.50 6.37
N ARG A 301 -2.21 -15.13 6.08
CA ARG A 301 -2.30 -16.55 5.76
C ARG A 301 -1.48 -16.94 4.53
N ALA A 302 -1.44 -16.06 3.53
CA ALA A 302 -0.61 -16.21 2.34
C ALA A 302 0.88 -15.85 2.56
N ARG A 303 1.29 -15.51 3.80
CA ARG A 303 2.64 -15.01 4.14
C ARG A 303 3.07 -13.81 3.31
N ARG A 304 2.10 -12.99 2.91
CA ARG A 304 2.32 -11.70 2.25
C ARG A 304 2.37 -10.60 3.29
N THR A 305 3.05 -9.51 2.96
CA THR A 305 3.04 -8.30 3.78
C THR A 305 1.60 -7.78 3.91
N PRO A 306 1.07 -7.62 5.13
CA PRO A 306 -0.28 -7.08 5.34
C PRO A 306 -0.41 -5.66 4.78
N ARG A 307 -1.34 -5.47 3.85
CA ARG A 307 -1.58 -4.24 3.11
C ARG A 307 -3.07 -4.09 2.81
N LEU A 308 -3.65 -2.97 3.20
CA LEU A 308 -5.02 -2.67 2.78
C LEU A 308 -5.08 -2.42 1.26
N PRO A 309 -6.15 -2.80 0.55
CA PRO A 309 -6.39 -2.35 -0.82
C PRO A 309 -6.50 -0.82 -0.87
N ARG A 310 -6.08 -0.15 -1.95
CA ARG A 310 -6.04 1.33 -2.01
C ARG A 310 -7.44 1.93 -1.82
N ARG A 311 -8.47 1.29 -2.36
CA ARG A 311 -9.88 1.69 -2.14
C ARG A 311 -10.33 1.67 -0.68
N LEU A 312 -9.64 0.92 0.18
CA LEU A 312 -9.88 0.84 1.62
C LEU A 312 -8.90 1.72 2.42
N ARG A 313 -7.88 2.30 1.77
CA ARG A 313 -6.91 3.19 2.40
C ARG A 313 -7.39 4.65 2.43
N GLY A 314 -6.54 5.49 3.03
CA GLY A 314 -6.74 6.92 3.18
C GLY A 314 -7.72 7.25 4.29
N ASP A 315 -8.29 8.45 4.22
CA ASP A 315 -9.17 8.96 5.27
C ASP A 315 -10.52 8.25 5.31
N THR A 316 -10.85 7.37 4.35
CA THR A 316 -12.16 6.73 4.27
C THR A 316 -12.52 5.99 5.56
N GLY A 317 -11.60 5.20 6.12
CA GLY A 317 -11.82 4.49 7.38
C GLY A 317 -11.96 5.45 8.56
N ALA A 318 -11.10 6.47 8.63
CA ALA A 318 -11.15 7.49 9.67
C ALA A 318 -12.45 8.32 9.62
N LEU A 319 -12.91 8.70 8.42
CA LEU A 319 -14.16 9.44 8.19
C LEU A 319 -15.37 8.61 8.60
N ARG A 320 -15.42 7.33 8.23
CA ARG A 320 -16.49 6.40 8.66
C ARG A 320 -16.51 6.24 10.17
N ARG A 321 -15.32 6.13 10.78
CA ARG A 321 -15.17 6.01 12.23
C ARG A 321 -15.65 7.27 12.95
N GLU A 322 -15.22 8.45 12.51
CA GLU A 322 -15.66 9.73 13.08
C GLU A 322 -17.17 9.93 12.92
N ALA A 323 -17.73 9.57 11.75
CA ALA A 323 -19.17 9.61 11.54
C ALA A 323 -19.93 8.72 12.53
N ALA A 324 -19.42 7.50 12.80
CA ALA A 324 -20.01 6.59 13.79
C ALA A 324 -19.87 7.13 15.22
N VAL A 325 -18.73 7.72 15.59
CA VAL A 325 -18.50 8.34 16.90
C VAL A 325 -19.45 9.51 17.13
N ARG A 326 -19.56 10.45 16.18
CA ARG A 326 -20.51 11.58 16.28
C ARG A 326 -21.97 11.10 16.36
N GLN A 327 -22.30 10.03 15.64
CA GLN A 327 -23.63 9.44 15.70
C GLN A 327 -23.89 8.73 17.04
N GLN A 328 -22.89 8.03 17.59
CA GLN A 328 -22.93 7.41 18.90
C GLN A 328 -23.18 8.47 20.00
N MET A 329 -22.40 9.56 20.02
CA MET A 329 -22.59 10.68 20.95
C MET A 329 -24.02 11.23 20.88
N ARG A 330 -24.58 11.36 19.66
CA ARG A 330 -25.93 11.90 19.45
C ARG A 330 -27.03 10.95 19.95
N LEU A 331 -26.90 9.66 19.69
CA LEU A 331 -27.94 8.68 20.02
C LEU A 331 -27.91 8.25 21.48
N ALA A 332 -26.73 8.08 22.06
CA ALA A 332 -26.54 7.59 23.43
C ALA A 332 -26.31 8.71 24.46
N SER A 333 -26.14 9.96 24.02
CA SER A 333 -25.76 11.10 24.88
C SER A 333 -24.42 10.89 25.61
N GLU A 334 -23.54 10.11 25.00
CA GLU A 334 -22.19 9.80 25.50
C GLU A 334 -21.22 10.94 25.24
N THR A 335 -20.19 11.04 26.09
CA THR A 335 -19.01 11.84 25.79
C THR A 335 -18.27 11.25 24.59
N ARG A 336 -17.35 12.03 23.99
CA ARG A 336 -16.55 11.55 22.86
C ARG A 336 -15.72 10.32 23.21
N GLU A 337 -15.08 10.33 24.38
CA GLU A 337 -14.24 9.21 24.85
C GLU A 337 -15.07 7.92 25.03
N GLU A 338 -16.24 8.02 25.68
CA GLU A 338 -17.18 6.90 25.82
C GLU A 338 -17.66 6.39 24.47
N ALA A 339 -18.00 7.30 23.55
CA ALA A 339 -18.45 6.94 22.20
C ALA A 339 -17.35 6.27 21.38
N GLU A 340 -16.10 6.72 21.48
CA GLU A 340 -14.94 6.08 20.85
C GLU A 340 -14.69 4.68 21.42
N GLU A 341 -14.78 4.49 22.74
CA GLU A 341 -14.66 3.17 23.36
C GLU A 341 -15.79 2.24 22.88
N ALA A 342 -17.04 2.72 22.89
CA ALA A 342 -18.20 1.95 22.46
C ALA A 342 -18.09 1.52 20.99
N VAL A 343 -17.72 2.43 20.10
CA VAL A 343 -17.51 2.14 18.67
C VAL A 343 -16.37 1.14 18.47
N THR A 344 -15.27 1.29 19.22
CA THR A 344 -14.16 0.31 19.18
C THR A 344 -14.62 -1.08 19.60
N ALA A 345 -15.34 -1.17 20.73
CA ALA A 345 -15.83 -2.43 21.25
C ALA A 345 -16.78 -3.14 20.26
N MET A 346 -17.64 -2.39 19.57
CA MET A 346 -18.53 -2.93 18.53
C MET A 346 -17.75 -3.47 17.32
N VAL A 347 -16.78 -2.70 16.82
CA VAL A 347 -15.94 -3.11 15.68
C VAL A 347 -15.13 -4.35 16.04
N ASP A 348 -14.52 -4.40 17.22
CA ASP A 348 -13.75 -5.55 17.70
C ASP A 348 -14.63 -6.80 17.84
N HIS A 349 -15.84 -6.64 18.41
CA HIS A 349 -16.81 -7.74 18.57
C HIS A 349 -17.13 -8.37 17.23
N LEU A 350 -17.58 -7.56 16.27
CA LEU A 350 -18.11 -8.05 15.00
C LEU A 350 -17.00 -8.49 14.05
N THR A 351 -15.84 -7.84 14.10
CA THR A 351 -14.65 -8.31 13.38
C THR A 351 -14.23 -9.67 13.89
N ARG A 352 -14.17 -9.86 15.21
CA ARG A 352 -13.85 -11.18 15.79
C ARG A 352 -14.91 -12.21 15.44
N LEU A 353 -16.20 -11.86 15.45
CA LEU A 353 -17.27 -12.80 15.07
C LEU A 353 -17.10 -13.26 13.62
N SER A 354 -16.73 -12.34 12.73
CA SER A 354 -16.47 -12.62 11.31
C SER A 354 -15.26 -13.52 11.06
N GLN A 355 -14.26 -13.50 11.94
CA GLN A 355 -13.09 -14.37 11.84
C GLN A 355 -13.42 -15.82 12.22
N HIS A 356 -14.41 -16.02 13.10
CA HIS A 356 -14.77 -17.34 13.62
C HIS A 356 -16.00 -17.96 12.97
N THR A 357 -16.74 -17.21 12.15
CA THR A 357 -18.00 -17.69 11.53
C THR A 357 -18.12 -17.24 10.09
N ASP A 358 -18.54 -18.16 9.22
CA ASP A 358 -18.74 -17.91 7.78
C ASP A 358 -20.02 -17.10 7.49
N TRP A 359 -21.03 -17.23 8.35
CA TRP A 359 -22.31 -16.56 8.19
C TRP A 359 -22.29 -15.07 8.56
N ALA A 360 -21.32 -14.59 9.35
CA ALA A 360 -21.30 -13.20 9.79
C ALA A 360 -21.04 -12.20 8.65
N ILE A 361 -20.51 -12.64 7.51
CA ILE A 361 -20.11 -11.77 6.39
C ILE A 361 -21.09 -11.90 5.22
N GLY A 362 -21.67 -10.78 4.79
CA GLY A 362 -22.47 -10.71 3.55
C GLY A 362 -23.84 -11.40 3.59
N THR A 363 -24.19 -12.10 4.68
CA THR A 363 -25.49 -12.78 4.82
C THR A 363 -26.56 -11.90 5.48
N ALA A 364 -27.82 -12.36 5.44
CA ALA A 364 -28.90 -11.70 6.17
C ALA A 364 -28.73 -11.80 7.70
N ASP A 365 -28.17 -12.90 8.19
CA ASP A 365 -27.92 -13.10 9.62
C ASP A 365 -26.77 -12.22 10.11
N GLY A 366 -25.72 -12.07 9.31
CA GLY A 366 -24.63 -11.13 9.58
C GLY A 366 -25.14 -9.69 9.74
N ARG A 367 -25.96 -9.22 8.79
CA ARG A 367 -26.60 -7.89 8.88
C ARG A 367 -27.47 -7.75 10.12
N ALA A 368 -28.24 -8.78 10.48
CA ALA A 368 -29.05 -8.76 11.70
C ALA A 368 -28.19 -8.75 12.98
N ALA A 369 -27.06 -9.44 13.01
CA ALA A 369 -26.13 -9.42 14.14
C ALA A 369 -25.53 -8.03 14.34
N VAL A 370 -25.16 -7.34 13.24
CA VAL A 370 -24.74 -5.92 13.28
C VAL A 370 -25.83 -5.06 13.91
N GLU A 371 -27.10 -5.19 13.47
CA GLU A 371 -28.21 -4.43 14.03
C GLU A 371 -28.43 -4.68 15.52
N GLU A 372 -28.33 -5.95 15.95
CA GLU A 372 -28.50 -6.33 17.35
C GLU A 372 -27.38 -5.78 18.24
N VAL A 373 -26.11 -5.85 17.79
CA VAL A 373 -24.97 -5.26 18.51
C VAL A 373 -25.14 -3.75 18.63
N VAL A 374 -25.45 -3.06 17.53
CA VAL A 374 -25.63 -1.60 17.56
C VAL A 374 -26.80 -1.21 18.46
N ARG A 375 -27.93 -1.94 18.44
CA ARG A 375 -29.06 -1.67 19.34
C ARG A 375 -28.72 -1.89 20.81
N TYR A 376 -27.97 -2.95 21.12
CA TYR A 376 -27.52 -3.22 22.48
C TYR A 376 -26.61 -2.10 22.99
N THR A 377 -25.60 -1.71 22.20
CA THR A 377 -24.62 -0.69 22.61
C THR A 377 -25.20 0.71 22.64
N VAL A 378 -26.00 1.11 21.65
CA VAL A 378 -26.52 2.50 21.54
C VAL A 378 -27.68 2.75 22.50
N PHE A 379 -28.60 1.80 22.65
CA PHE A 379 -29.87 2.02 23.35
C PHE A 379 -30.01 1.21 24.65
N ALA A 380 -28.98 0.46 25.05
CA ALA A 380 -29.06 -0.50 26.15
C ALA A 380 -30.31 -1.41 26.05
N SER A 381 -30.72 -1.74 24.82
CA SER A 381 -31.96 -2.46 24.57
C SER A 381 -31.85 -3.93 24.97
N GLU A 382 -32.96 -4.51 25.44
CA GLU A 382 -33.11 -5.95 25.57
C GLU A 382 -33.23 -6.57 24.17
N VAL A 383 -32.09 -6.92 23.59
CA VAL A 383 -31.99 -7.56 22.28
C VAL A 383 -32.03 -9.08 22.41
N SER A 384 -32.47 -9.77 21.37
CA SER A 384 -32.52 -11.24 21.38
C SER A 384 -31.13 -11.88 21.51
N SER A 385 -30.10 -11.18 21.04
CA SER A 385 -28.68 -11.58 21.17
C SER A 385 -28.06 -11.29 22.55
N LEU A 386 -28.83 -10.85 23.56
CA LEU A 386 -28.31 -10.44 24.88
C LEU A 386 -27.33 -11.44 25.54
N PRO A 387 -27.54 -12.78 25.48
CA PRO A 387 -26.57 -13.73 26.01
C PRO A 387 -25.19 -13.60 25.35
N ALA A 388 -25.16 -13.38 24.03
CA ALA A 388 -23.93 -13.21 23.27
C ALA A 388 -23.24 -11.88 23.61
N GLN A 389 -24.00 -10.79 23.80
CA GLN A 389 -23.46 -9.49 24.22
C GLN A 389 -22.77 -9.57 25.59
N ARG A 390 -23.41 -10.24 26.56
CA ARG A 390 -22.82 -10.44 27.90
C ARG A 390 -21.58 -11.32 27.88
N ALA A 391 -21.58 -12.37 27.05
CA ALA A 391 -20.41 -13.22 26.89
C ALA A 391 -19.23 -12.46 26.29
N TRP A 392 -19.49 -11.58 25.32
CA TRP A 392 -18.48 -10.67 24.76
C TRP A 392 -17.87 -9.74 25.81
N GLU A 393 -18.70 -9.08 26.63
CA GLU A 393 -18.20 -8.19 27.68
C GLU A 393 -17.30 -8.92 28.68
N GLN A 394 -17.65 -10.16 29.04
CA GLN A 394 -16.82 -10.98 29.93
C GLN A 394 -15.48 -11.34 29.27
N LEU A 395 -15.50 -11.73 27.99
CA LEU A 395 -14.30 -12.01 27.22
C LEU A 395 -13.39 -10.79 27.15
N ARG A 396 -13.94 -9.60 26.89
CA ARG A 396 -13.20 -8.33 26.84
C ARG A 396 -12.57 -7.97 28.18
N ARG A 397 -13.31 -8.08 29.28
CA ARG A 397 -12.80 -7.83 30.65
C ARG A 397 -11.69 -8.79 31.06
N GLY A 398 -11.73 -10.03 30.54
CA GLY A 398 -10.73 -11.06 30.83
C GLY A 398 -9.43 -10.94 30.03
N ARG A 399 -9.36 -10.09 29.00
CA ARG A 399 -8.16 -9.93 28.18
C ARG A 399 -7.18 -8.98 28.87
N PRO A 400 -6.02 -9.45 29.38
CA PRO A 400 -4.98 -8.54 29.82
C PRO A 400 -4.57 -7.67 28.63
N GLY A 401 -4.43 -6.36 28.83
CA GLY A 401 -4.26 -5.37 27.77
C GLY A 401 -2.95 -5.43 27.00
N ARG A 402 -2.58 -6.60 26.46
CA ARG A 402 -1.46 -6.79 25.53
C ARG A 402 -1.99 -6.71 24.10
N PRO A 403 -1.70 -5.63 23.36
CA PRO A 403 -2.29 -5.43 22.04
C PRO A 403 -1.73 -6.33 20.93
N ASP A 404 -0.54 -6.94 21.09
CA ASP A 404 0.22 -7.43 19.93
C ASP A 404 0.64 -8.92 19.93
N GLU A 405 0.44 -9.69 21.01
CA GLU A 405 0.90 -11.10 21.04
C GLU A 405 -0.12 -12.11 20.49
N ASP A 406 -1.38 -11.73 20.26
CA ASP A 406 -2.47 -12.64 19.88
C ASP A 406 -2.58 -12.94 18.36
N ARG A 407 -1.67 -12.43 17.52
CA ARG A 407 -1.79 -12.55 16.05
C ARG A 407 -1.18 -13.80 15.42
N ALA A 408 -0.61 -14.71 16.19
CA ALA A 408 0.00 -15.91 15.62
C ALA A 408 -0.07 -17.11 16.56
N THR A 409 -1.23 -17.78 16.61
CA THR A 409 -1.27 -19.25 16.67
C THR A 409 -2.69 -19.77 16.46
N ASP A 410 -2.82 -20.89 15.76
CA ASP A 410 -3.98 -21.80 15.71
C ASP A 410 -4.33 -22.35 17.12
N VAL A 411 -4.46 -21.49 18.12
CA VAL A 411 -4.91 -21.91 19.44
C VAL A 411 -6.41 -22.06 19.37
N ALA A 412 -6.91 -23.25 19.72
CA ALA A 412 -8.33 -23.50 19.84
C ALA A 412 -9.00 -22.40 20.71
N PRO A 413 -10.24 -21.96 20.37
CA PRO A 413 -10.89 -20.88 21.07
C PRO A 413 -10.92 -21.17 22.57
N GLY A 414 -10.54 -20.19 23.39
CA GLY A 414 -10.59 -20.32 24.84
C GLY A 414 -12.02 -20.58 25.32
N PRO A 415 -12.23 -21.12 26.54
CA PRO A 415 -13.58 -21.43 27.04
C PRO A 415 -14.56 -20.25 26.98
N GLY A 416 -14.10 -19.02 27.29
CA GLY A 416 -14.94 -17.81 27.19
C GLY A 416 -15.37 -17.47 25.76
N GLU A 417 -14.49 -17.73 24.78
CA GLU A 417 -14.79 -17.53 23.38
C GLU A 417 -15.78 -18.56 22.85
N GLN A 418 -15.65 -19.83 23.27
CA GLN A 418 -16.62 -20.87 22.92
C GLN A 418 -18.04 -20.55 23.45
N VAL A 419 -18.15 -20.01 24.67
CA VAL A 419 -19.43 -19.57 25.23
C VAL A 419 -20.04 -18.44 24.39
N TRP A 420 -19.22 -17.46 24.00
CA TRP A 420 -19.66 -16.35 23.15
C TRP A 420 -20.10 -16.80 21.75
N LEU A 421 -19.33 -17.66 21.09
CA LEU A 421 -19.68 -18.22 19.77
C LEU A 421 -20.96 -19.07 19.84
N SER A 422 -21.10 -19.90 20.87
CA SER A 422 -22.30 -20.73 21.08
C SER A 422 -23.55 -19.89 21.29
N ALA A 423 -23.44 -18.74 21.98
CA ALA A 423 -24.56 -17.83 22.18
C ALA A 423 -25.02 -17.16 20.88
N TRP A 424 -24.08 -16.79 19.99
CA TRP A 424 -24.43 -16.29 18.65
C TRP A 424 -25.07 -17.35 17.77
N GLU A 425 -24.57 -18.58 17.83
CA GLU A 425 -25.13 -19.70 17.08
C GLU A 425 -26.57 -20.02 17.52
N GLN A 426 -26.81 -20.05 18.84
CA GLN A 426 -28.15 -20.24 19.38
C GLN A 426 -29.11 -19.13 18.93
N TRP A 427 -28.68 -17.87 18.99
CA TRP A 427 -29.47 -16.73 18.51
C TRP A 427 -29.83 -16.87 17.01
N ARG A 428 -28.87 -17.29 16.17
CA ARG A 428 -29.08 -17.51 14.73
C ARG A 428 -30.14 -18.59 14.49
N LEU A 429 -30.04 -19.73 15.20
CA LEU A 429 -30.98 -20.83 15.08
C LEU A 429 -32.40 -20.43 15.48
N GLU A 430 -32.56 -19.74 16.61
CA GLU A 430 -33.87 -19.25 17.07
C GLU A 430 -34.52 -18.27 16.09
N ARG A 431 -33.71 -17.44 15.43
CA ARG A 431 -34.17 -16.50 14.42
C ARG A 431 -34.65 -17.22 13.16
N SER A 432 -33.99 -18.30 12.75
CA SER A 432 -34.37 -19.07 11.55
C SER A 432 -35.71 -19.82 11.67
N ILE A 433 -36.20 -20.02 12.90
CA ILE A 433 -37.47 -20.69 13.20
C ILE A 433 -38.66 -19.72 13.13
N ARG A 434 -38.41 -18.42 13.25
CA ARG A 434 -39.44 -17.36 13.17
C ARG A 434 -39.63 -16.89 11.74
#